data_AF-A0A5R2MXH9-F1
#
_entry.id   AF-A0A5R2MXH9-F1
#
_cell.length_a   1.000
_cell.length_b   1.000
_cell.length_c   1.000
_cell.angle_alpha   90.00
_cell.angle_beta   90.00
_cell.angle_gamma   90.00
#
_symmetry.space_group_name_H-M   'P 1'
#
loop_
_entity.id
_entity.type
_entity.pdbx_description
1 polymer ?
#
loop_
_entity_poly.entity_id
_entity_poly.type
_entity_poly.pdbx_seq_one_letter_code
_entity_poly.pdbx_strand_id
1 'polypeptide(L)'
;GKRADIWAQMITFTEVSALAVAVEIVVTVFKQRAPGMSLDRIPLFVWSMLVTSFLVIMAMPAIMVASSSLILDRLVGTHFFNPAEGGDVLLWQHLFWFFGHPEVY
;
A
#
# COMPACT_ATOMS: atom_id res chain seq x y z
N GLY A 1 0.20 25.50 -0.80
CA GLY A 1 0.35 25.38 -2.27
C GLY A 1 -0.07 23.99 -2.75
N LYS A 2 -0.19 23.77 -4.07
CA LYS A 2 -0.77 22.55 -4.68
C LYS A 2 0.15 21.31 -4.76
N ARG A 3 1.42 21.41 -4.34
CA ARG A 3 2.39 20.30 -4.42
C ARG A 3 1.95 19.07 -3.62
N ALA A 4 1.44 19.28 -2.40
CA ALA A 4 0.94 18.21 -1.55
C ALA A 4 -0.31 17.53 -2.16
N ASP A 5 -1.17 18.30 -2.83
CA ASP A 5 -2.37 17.78 -3.48
C ASP A 5 -1.98 16.82 -4.62
N ILE A 6 -0.98 17.21 -5.43
CA ILE A 6 -0.44 16.37 -6.52
C ILE A 6 0.19 15.10 -5.95
N TRP A 7 1.00 15.22 -4.89
CA TRP A 7 1.65 14.07 -4.26
C TRP A 7 0.63 13.05 -3.73
N ALA A 8 -0.39 13.52 -2.99
CA ALA A 8 -1.40 12.65 -2.39
C ALA A 8 -2.24 11.90 -3.44
N GLN A 9 -2.55 12.56 -4.57
CA GLN A 9 -3.26 11.91 -5.67
C GLN A 9 -2.37 10.91 -6.40
N MET A 10 -1.13 11.30 -6.75
CA MET A 10 -0.19 10.43 -7.47
C MET A 10 0.12 9.15 -6.71
N ILE A 11 0.41 9.26 -5.41
CA ILE A 11 0.76 8.08 -4.61
C ILE A 11 -0.40 7.09 -4.54
N THR A 12 -1.64 7.58 -4.38
CA THR A 12 -2.85 6.74 -4.36
C THR A 12 -2.98 5.91 -5.64
N PHE A 13 -2.74 6.50 -6.81
CA PHE A 13 -2.81 5.77 -8.09
C PHE A 13 -1.71 4.71 -8.22
N THR A 14 -0.49 5.04 -7.81
CA THR A 14 0.64 4.10 -7.82
C THR A 14 0.38 2.92 -6.88
N GLU A 15 -0.20 3.17 -5.70
CA GLU A 15 -0.55 2.15 -4.71
C GLU A 15 -1.63 1.19 -5.21
N VAL A 16 -2.68 1.69 -5.85
CA VAL A 16 -3.72 0.85 -6.48
C VAL A 16 -3.10 -0.07 -7.54
N SER A 17 -2.18 0.45 -8.35
CA SER A 17 -1.47 -0.36 -9.35
C SER A 17 -0.61 -1.44 -8.70
N ALA A 18 0.14 -1.09 -7.64
CA ALA A 18 0.99 -2.03 -6.92
C ALA A 18 0.17 -3.15 -6.26
N LEU A 19 -0.98 -2.81 -5.69
CA LEU A 19 -1.90 -3.78 -5.09
C LEU A 19 -2.45 -4.76 -6.14
N ALA A 20 -2.82 -4.26 -7.32
CA ALA A 20 -3.27 -5.11 -8.42
C ALA A 20 -2.20 -6.11 -8.86
N VAL A 21 -0.95 -5.66 -8.99
CA VAL A 21 0.20 -6.53 -9.32
C VAL A 21 0.46 -7.55 -8.22
N ALA A 22 0.40 -7.15 -6.95
CA ALA A 22 0.64 -8.07 -5.84
C ALA A 22 -0.40 -9.19 -5.78
N VAL A 23 -1.69 -8.86 -5.97
CA VAL A 23 -2.76 -9.86 -6.05
C VAL A 23 -2.56 -10.78 -7.27
N GLU A 24 -2.19 -10.22 -8.41
CA GLU A 24 -1.88 -10.99 -9.63
C GLU A 24 -0.75 -11.99 -9.39
N ILE A 25 0.39 -11.58 -8.83
CA ILE A 25 1.50 -12.47 -8.49
C ILE A 25 1.06 -13.57 -7.53
N VAL A 26 0.35 -13.25 -6.44
CA VAL A 26 -0.13 -14.25 -5.48
C VAL A 26 -1.00 -15.30 -6.18
N VAL A 27 -1.97 -14.87 -6.98
CA VAL A 27 -2.87 -15.77 -7.69
C VAL A 27 -2.10 -16.60 -8.72
N THR A 28 -1.22 -15.99 -9.52
CA THR A 28 -0.40 -16.65 -10.52
C THR A 28 0.47 -17.73 -9.87
N VAL A 29 1.16 -17.41 -8.78
CA VAL A 29 1.96 -18.39 -8.04
C VAL A 29 1.08 -19.51 -7.50
N PHE A 30 -0.09 -19.26 -6.90
CA PHE A 30 -0.90 -20.34 -6.34
C PHE A 30 -1.66 -21.18 -7.38
N LYS A 31 -2.07 -20.60 -8.51
CA LYS A 31 -3.04 -21.21 -9.43
C LYS A 31 -2.48 -21.55 -10.80
N GLN A 32 -1.34 -20.99 -11.19
CA GLN A 32 -0.79 -21.14 -12.55
C GLN A 32 0.63 -21.76 -12.58
N ARG A 33 1.03 -22.49 -11.54
CA ARG A 33 2.25 -23.32 -11.58
C ARG A 33 2.12 -24.45 -12.59
N ALA A 34 3.25 -24.88 -13.15
CA ALA A 34 3.31 -26.05 -14.02
C ALA A 34 2.81 -27.32 -13.30
N PRO A 35 2.20 -28.27 -14.02
CA PRO A 35 1.75 -29.54 -13.43
C PRO A 35 2.90 -30.28 -12.71
N GLY A 36 2.64 -30.77 -11.49
CA GLY A 36 3.64 -31.48 -10.69
C GLY A 36 4.63 -30.59 -9.92
N MET A 37 4.56 -29.26 -10.08
CA MET A 37 5.37 -28.30 -9.32
C MET A 37 4.68 -27.95 -7.99
N SER A 38 5.16 -28.55 -6.90
CA SER A 38 4.77 -28.19 -5.54
C SER A 38 5.42 -26.88 -5.09
N LEU A 39 4.89 -26.25 -4.04
CA LEU A 39 5.35 -24.94 -3.54
C LEU A 39 6.80 -24.95 -3.08
N ASP A 40 7.27 -26.04 -2.48
CA ASP A 40 8.65 -26.25 -2.05
C ASP A 40 9.65 -26.37 -3.22
N ARG A 41 9.16 -26.48 -4.46
CA ARG A 41 9.99 -26.60 -5.67
C ARG A 41 10.02 -25.36 -6.54
N ILE A 42 9.31 -24.29 -6.18
CA ILE A 42 9.38 -23.05 -6.97
C ILE A 42 10.76 -22.38 -6.77
N PRO A 43 11.30 -21.68 -7.77
CA PRO A 43 12.57 -20.96 -7.63
C PRO A 43 12.54 -19.95 -6.48
N LEU A 44 13.69 -19.71 -5.85
CA LEU A 44 13.81 -18.73 -4.75
C LEU A 44 13.33 -17.33 -5.15
N PHE A 45 13.52 -16.94 -6.41
CA PHE A 45 12.98 -15.68 -6.94
C PHE A 45 11.45 -15.62 -6.89
N VAL A 46 10.76 -16.72 -7.19
CA VAL A 46 9.29 -16.77 -7.10
C VAL A 46 8.85 -16.74 -5.65
N TRP A 47 9.59 -17.39 -4.74
CA TRP A 47 9.37 -17.28 -3.30
C TRP A 47 9.51 -15.84 -2.80
N SER A 48 10.57 -15.11 -3.20
CA SER A 48 10.75 -13.71 -2.79
C SER A 48 9.61 -12.83 -3.31
N MET A 49 9.23 -12.99 -4.59
CA MET A 49 8.10 -12.24 -5.16
C MET A 49 6.77 -12.55 -4.44
N LEU A 50 6.54 -13.81 -4.04
CA LEU A 50 5.34 -14.20 -3.30
C LEU A 50 5.28 -13.52 -1.93
N VAL A 51 6.39 -13.53 -1.18
CA VAL A 51 6.48 -12.90 0.14
C VAL A 51 6.31 -11.38 0.03
N THR A 52 7.04 -10.73 -0.87
CA THR A 52 6.88 -9.28 -1.12
C THR A 52 5.45 -8.94 -1.53
N SER A 53 4.80 -9.75 -2.36
CA SER A 53 3.40 -9.50 -2.76
C SER A 53 2.43 -9.57 -1.58
N PHE A 54 2.64 -10.50 -0.64
CA PHE A 54 1.86 -10.52 0.59
C PHE A 54 2.11 -9.30 1.47
N LEU A 55 3.37 -8.85 1.60
CA LEU A 55 3.69 -7.62 2.34
C LEU A 55 3.00 -6.41 1.72
N VAL A 56 3.05 -6.26 0.39
CA VAL A 56 2.39 -5.19 -0.35
C VAL A 56 0.88 -5.19 -0.12
N ILE A 57 0.22 -6.36 -0.18
CA ILE A 57 -1.23 -6.48 0.06
C ILE A 57 -1.61 -5.99 1.46
N MET A 58 -0.79 -6.26 2.48
CA MET A 58 -1.08 -5.84 3.85
C MET A 58 -0.67 -4.39 4.14
N ALA A 59 0.39 -3.88 3.51
CA ALA A 59 0.96 -2.58 3.82
C ALA A 59 0.37 -1.42 3.00
N MET A 60 0.14 -1.62 1.70
CA MET A 60 -0.34 -0.55 0.79
C MET A 60 -1.66 0.09 1.21
N PRO A 61 -2.65 -0.64 1.78
CA PRO A 61 -3.90 0.00 2.21
C PRO A 61 -3.71 1.12 3.24
N ALA A 62 -2.67 1.06 4.08
CA ALA A 62 -2.45 2.08 5.11
C ALA A 62 -2.06 3.44 4.52
N ILE A 63 -1.17 3.45 3.53
CA ILE A 63 -0.76 4.70 2.86
C ILE A 63 -1.86 5.23 1.94
N MET A 64 -2.65 4.35 1.30
CA MET A 64 -3.85 4.75 0.54
C MET A 64 -4.85 5.51 1.41
N VAL A 65 -5.07 5.03 2.65
CA VAL A 65 -5.92 5.73 3.62
C VAL A 65 -5.28 7.05 4.04
N ALA A 66 -3.98 7.07 4.36
CA ALA A 66 -3.30 8.30 4.76
C ALA A 66 -3.34 9.39 3.69
N SER A 67 -3.04 9.04 2.44
CA SER A 67 -3.02 9.96 1.29
C SER A 67 -4.44 10.43 0.92
N SER A 68 -5.43 9.53 0.96
CA SER A 68 -6.85 9.85 0.74
C SER A 68 -7.41 10.77 1.84
N SER A 69 -7.16 10.47 3.11
CA SER A 69 -7.55 11.35 4.22
C SER A 69 -6.88 12.71 4.12
N LEU A 70 -5.60 12.77 3.71
CA LEU A 70 -4.88 14.02 3.54
C LEU A 70 -5.50 14.88 2.42
N ILE A 71 -5.87 14.28 1.29
CA ILE A 71 -6.50 15.05 0.20
C ILE A 71 -7.92 15.49 0.57
N LEU A 72 -8.67 14.68 1.32
CA LEU A 72 -9.98 15.06 1.86
C LEU A 72 -9.88 16.25 2.83
N ASP A 73 -8.91 16.25 3.74
CA ASP A 73 -8.69 17.37 4.67
C ASP A 73 -8.40 18.67 3.89
N ARG A 74 -7.70 18.54 2.76
CA ARG A 74 -7.24 19.70 1.97
C ARG A 74 -8.25 20.20 0.94
N LEU A 75 -9.13 19.35 0.42
CA LEU A 75 -10.04 19.70 -0.68
C LEU A 75 -11.53 19.65 -0.30
N VAL A 76 -11.90 18.84 0.70
CA VAL A 76 -13.31 18.56 1.06
C VAL A 76 -13.64 19.09 2.46
N GLY A 77 -12.64 19.46 3.26
CA GLY A 77 -12.82 20.04 4.58
C GLY A 77 -13.10 19.00 5.67
N THR A 78 -12.59 17.77 5.50
CA THR A 78 -12.48 16.83 6.64
C THR A 78 -11.35 17.27 7.58
N HIS A 79 -11.26 16.63 8.74
CA HIS A 79 -10.30 17.00 9.79
C HIS A 79 -9.62 15.78 10.43
N PHE A 80 -9.13 14.84 9.62
CA PHE A 80 -8.43 13.65 10.14
C PHE A 80 -7.13 14.03 10.88
N PHE A 81 -6.38 14.99 10.35
CA PHE A 81 -5.04 15.34 10.85
C PHE A 81 -4.92 16.76 11.42
N ASN A 82 -6.03 17.51 11.54
CA ASN A 82 -6.05 18.89 12.02
C ASN A 82 -6.44 18.97 13.52
N PRO A 83 -5.50 19.23 14.45
CA PRO A 83 -5.79 19.25 15.88
C PRO A 83 -6.73 20.38 16.33
N ALA A 84 -6.76 21.49 15.58
CA ALA A 84 -7.65 22.60 15.89
C ALA A 84 -9.14 22.22 15.74
N GLU A 85 -9.41 21.19 14.95
CA GLU A 85 -10.75 20.66 14.65
C GLU A 85 -10.93 19.23 15.20
N GLY A 86 -10.07 18.80 16.15
CA GLY A 86 -10.17 17.51 16.83
C GLY A 86 -9.48 16.32 16.15
N GLY A 87 -8.75 16.54 15.06
CA GLY A 87 -7.92 15.52 14.40
C GLY A 87 -6.61 15.22 15.14
N ASP A 88 -5.89 14.18 14.70
CA ASP A 88 -4.64 13.74 15.33
C ASP A 88 -3.48 13.72 14.32
N VAL A 89 -2.41 14.47 14.62
CA VAL A 89 -1.20 14.50 13.79
C VAL A 89 -0.41 13.19 13.86
N LEU A 90 -0.48 12.48 14.99
CA LEU A 90 0.20 11.19 15.16
C LEU A 90 -0.45 10.08 14.33
N LEU A 91 -1.75 10.17 14.06
CA LEU A 91 -2.44 9.24 13.15
C LEU A 91 -1.76 9.19 11.79
N TRP A 92 -1.33 10.35 11.25
CA TRP A 92 -0.57 10.38 9.99
C TRP A 92 0.70 9.55 10.10
N GLN A 93 1.47 9.72 11.19
CA GLN A 93 2.75 9.03 11.36
C GLN A 93 2.56 7.54 11.50
N HIS A 94 1.54 7.12 12.25
CA HIS A 94 1.21 5.71 12.41
C HIS A 94 0.82 5.07 11.08
N LEU A 95 -0.05 5.69 10.28
CA LEU A 95 -0.44 5.16 8.98
C LEU A 95 0.73 5.12 8.00
N PHE A 96 1.51 6.21 7.94
CA PHE A 96 2.65 6.27 7.04
C PHE A 96 3.71 5.24 7.38
N TRP A 97 4.07 5.07 8.66
CA TRP A 97 5.11 4.11 9.04
C TRP A 97 4.63 2.67 9.12
N PHE A 98 3.33 2.44 9.30
CA PHE A 98 2.73 1.11 9.11
C PHE A 98 2.94 0.61 7.68
N PHE A 99 2.88 1.51 6.70
CA PHE A 99 3.24 1.23 5.31
C PHE A 99 4.76 1.25 5.09
N GLY A 100 5.44 2.30 5.54
CA GLY A 100 6.81 2.63 5.13
C GLY A 100 7.86 1.66 5.66
N HIS A 101 7.60 0.96 6.77
CA HIS A 101 8.53 -0.08 7.22
C HIS A 101 8.41 -1.37 6.41
N PRO A 102 7.21 -1.92 6.13
CA PRO A 102 7.07 -3.02 5.18
C PRO A 102 7.55 -2.72 3.75
N GLU A 103 7.34 -1.51 3.23
CA GLU A 103 7.64 -1.18 1.82
C GLU A 103 9.14 -1.23 1.48
N VAL A 104 10.01 -1.06 2.46
CA VAL A 104 11.46 -1.13 2.25
C VAL A 104 12.04 -2.56 2.28
N TYR A 105 11.20 -3.59 2.48
CA TYR A 105 11.58 -5.01 2.46
C TYR A 105 11.10 -5.74 1.20
#